data_AF-A0A8H2DJK5-F1
#
_entry.id   AF-A0A8H2DJK5-F1
#
_cell.length_a   1.000
_cell.length_b   1.000
_cell.length_c   1.000
_cell.angle_alpha   90.00
_cell.angle_beta   90.00
_cell.angle_gamma   90.00
#
_symmetry.space_group_name_H-M   'P 1'
#
loop_
_entity.id
_entity.type
_entity.pdbx_description
1 polymer ?
#
loop_
_entity_poly.entity_id
_entity_poly.type
_entity_poly.pdbx_seq_one_letter_code
_entity_poly.pdbx_strand_id
1 'polypeptide(L)'
;MLGKLLITSLAVVGAANAQRNPCSATSTTVESQADLDALQSCTTLAGDLVLGANLVIATINGIRTIRGDLIAANCVDLQQLTAPELSSIEGKFNMTSLTVLNQLNFNSLRSVGEIYWQTLPALSTLGLAAQVTQAARVTITDTILESLNGINLVTTQRFNINNNRYLKEVKVQLANITDSLAIEFNSPSVAASFPNLTWANNATFRSCGSVQLPSLAIVNGSLGFFENTFETLSTPKLSEVGTGTQGGDITFANNDALVNVSMPELKTIYGTLQFVNDSNVKEITGFPKLSVVHGSIDISGDFEK
;
A
#
# COMPACT_ATOMS: atom_id res chain seq x y z
N MET A 1 46.85 71.34 31.27
CA MET A 1 45.82 70.56 31.98
C MET A 1 45.12 69.67 30.97
N LEU A 2 45.13 68.36 31.28
CA LEU A 2 44.32 67.25 30.76
C LEU A 2 44.19 67.04 29.24
N GLY A 3 44.94 66.04 28.76
CA GLY A 3 44.47 65.16 27.68
C GLY A 3 43.56 64.04 28.21
N LYS A 4 42.77 63.44 27.32
CA LYS A 4 42.10 62.13 27.43
C LYS A 4 41.55 61.78 26.03
N LEU A 5 42.28 60.96 25.26
CA LEU A 5 42.06 59.52 25.03
C LEU A 5 40.72 59.16 24.36
N LEU A 6 40.85 58.53 23.19
CA LEU A 6 39.81 57.82 22.42
C LEU A 6 39.03 56.82 23.27
N ILE A 7 37.80 56.48 22.85
CA ILE A 7 37.38 55.10 22.50
C ILE A 7 36.19 55.21 21.53
N THR A 8 36.41 54.76 20.30
CA THR A 8 35.37 54.40 19.33
C THR A 8 34.80 53.04 19.69
N SER A 9 33.52 52.95 20.06
CA SER A 9 32.82 51.68 20.24
C SER A 9 32.06 51.31 18.97
N LEU A 10 32.68 50.53 18.09
CA LEU A 10 31.98 49.76 17.06
C LEU A 10 31.33 48.55 17.76
N ALA A 11 30.01 48.58 17.94
CA ALA A 11 29.25 47.40 18.33
C ALA A 11 29.04 46.54 17.08
N VAL A 12 29.90 45.54 16.87
CA VAL A 12 29.62 44.45 15.94
C VAL A 12 28.60 43.54 16.62
N VAL A 13 27.34 43.68 16.23
CA VAL A 13 26.32 42.67 16.54
C VAL A 13 26.63 41.47 15.65
N GLY A 14 27.41 40.52 16.18
CA GLY A 14 27.54 39.21 15.57
C GLY A 14 26.19 38.50 15.68
N ALA A 15 25.43 38.45 14.59
CA ALA A 15 24.36 37.47 14.45
C ALA A 15 25.02 36.09 14.46
N ALA A 16 25.00 35.42 15.61
CA ALA A 16 25.28 34.01 15.68
C ALA A 16 24.16 33.31 14.91
N ASN A 17 24.37 33.05 13.61
CA ASN A 17 23.65 31.99 12.93
C ASN A 17 24.00 30.71 13.68
N ALA A 18 23.16 30.30 14.63
CA ALA A 18 23.15 28.92 15.07
C ALA A 18 22.83 28.11 13.81
N GLN A 19 23.89 27.57 13.18
CA GLN A 19 23.78 26.72 12.01
C GLN A 19 22.92 25.54 12.45
N ARG A 20 21.62 25.60 12.14
CA ARG A 20 20.69 24.53 12.48
C ARG A 20 21.24 23.29 11.82
N ASN A 21 21.51 22.28 12.63
CA ASN A 21 21.96 20.99 12.11
C ASN A 21 20.89 20.51 11.11
N PRO A 22 21.21 20.34 9.82
CA PRO A 22 20.23 19.97 8.82
C PRO A 22 19.60 18.60 9.11
N CYS A 23 20.29 17.73 9.87
CA CYS A 23 19.75 16.45 10.30
C CYS A 23 18.59 16.58 11.30
N SER A 24 18.48 17.70 12.02
CA SER A 24 17.46 17.94 13.05
C SER A 24 16.33 18.87 12.59
N ALA A 25 16.33 19.28 11.32
CA ALA A 25 15.23 20.07 10.78
C ALA A 25 13.94 19.23 10.77
N THR A 26 12.80 19.89 10.97
CA THR A 26 11.47 19.25 10.89
C THR A 26 11.10 18.91 9.45
N SER A 27 11.71 19.58 8.47
CA SER A 27 11.58 19.29 7.05
C SER A 27 12.80 19.89 6.33
N THR A 28 13.31 19.18 5.33
CA THR A 28 14.43 19.58 4.49
C THR A 28 14.05 19.40 3.02
N THR A 29 14.05 20.50 2.27
CA THR A 29 13.86 20.46 0.81
C THR A 29 15.21 20.47 0.12
N VAL A 30 15.39 19.60 -0.88
CA VAL A 30 16.63 19.48 -1.67
C VAL A 30 16.31 19.78 -3.13
N GLU A 31 17.01 20.72 -3.75
CA GLU A 31 16.78 21.12 -5.16
C GLU A 31 17.84 20.54 -6.11
N SER A 32 18.88 19.91 -5.55
CA SER A 32 20.01 19.36 -6.29
C SER A 32 20.62 18.15 -5.59
N GLN A 33 21.44 17.37 -6.33
CA GLN A 33 22.24 16.31 -5.73
C GLN A 33 23.24 16.85 -4.69
N ALA A 34 23.74 18.09 -4.87
CA ALA A 34 24.65 18.71 -3.91
C ALA A 34 23.97 18.96 -2.54
N ASP A 35 22.67 19.26 -2.53
CA ASP A 35 21.90 19.40 -1.29
C ASP A 35 21.76 18.05 -0.57
N LEU A 36 21.55 16.96 -1.32
CA LEU A 36 21.55 15.60 -0.77
C LEU A 36 22.93 15.21 -0.24
N ASP A 37 24.00 15.54 -0.95
CA ASP A 37 25.38 15.26 -0.53
C ASP A 37 25.76 16.01 0.75
N ALA A 38 25.17 17.19 0.99
CA ALA A 38 25.32 17.94 2.23
C ALA A 38 24.65 17.24 3.44
N LEU A 39 23.70 16.32 3.20
CA LEU A 39 23.04 15.51 4.24
C LEU A 39 23.73 14.17 4.49
N GLN A 40 24.77 13.80 3.74
CA GLN A 40 25.36 12.45 3.81
C GLN A 40 25.93 12.07 5.19
N SER A 41 26.28 13.06 6.03
CA SER A 41 26.72 12.79 7.41
C SER A 41 25.56 12.49 8.36
N CYS A 42 24.31 12.74 7.94
CA CYS A 42 23.12 12.46 8.71
C CYS A 42 22.78 10.96 8.60
N THR A 43 23.13 10.15 9.59
CA THR A 43 22.62 8.77 9.64
C THR A 43 21.10 8.72 9.86
N THR A 44 20.55 9.74 10.53
CA THR A 44 19.11 9.90 10.77
C THR A 44 18.70 11.32 10.44
N LEU A 45 17.64 11.49 9.66
CA LEU A 45 16.90 12.75 9.49
C LEU A 45 15.72 12.78 10.46
N ALA A 46 15.61 13.85 11.25
CA ALA A 46 14.58 13.99 12.27
C ALA A 46 13.19 14.35 11.73
N GLY A 47 13.12 14.89 10.51
CA GLY A 47 11.90 15.33 9.87
C GLY A 47 11.80 14.85 8.43
N ASP A 48 10.99 15.55 7.64
CA ASP A 48 10.71 15.18 6.25
C ASP A 48 11.91 15.47 5.33
N LEU A 49 12.04 14.68 4.27
CA LEU A 49 12.92 14.95 3.14
C LEU A 49 12.07 15.15 1.89
N VAL A 50 12.09 16.36 1.33
CA VAL A 50 11.30 16.77 0.16
C VAL A 50 12.22 16.95 -1.04
N LEU A 51 11.98 16.20 -2.12
CA LEU A 51 12.71 16.32 -3.37
C LEU A 51 12.14 17.45 -4.22
N GLY A 52 13.01 18.35 -4.67
CA GLY A 52 12.70 19.42 -5.60
C GLY A 52 12.26 18.88 -6.97
N ALA A 53 11.43 19.65 -7.66
CA ALA A 53 10.76 19.19 -8.89
C ALA A 53 11.73 18.97 -10.07
N ASN A 54 12.88 19.64 -10.08
CA ASN A 54 13.83 19.66 -11.21
C ASN A 54 14.92 18.57 -11.13
N LEU A 55 14.86 17.70 -10.11
CA LEU A 55 15.82 16.60 -9.98
C LEU A 55 15.56 15.56 -11.08
N VAL A 56 16.60 15.24 -11.85
CA VAL A 56 16.56 14.15 -12.85
C VAL A 56 17.00 12.82 -12.23
N ILE A 57 18.00 12.89 -11.35
CA ILE A 57 18.53 11.77 -10.58
C ILE A 57 18.68 12.25 -9.14
N ALA A 58 18.23 11.44 -8.19
CA ALA A 58 18.41 11.69 -6.77
C ALA A 58 19.01 10.46 -6.07
N THR A 59 20.18 10.64 -5.47
CA THR A 59 20.84 9.61 -4.66
C THR A 59 20.97 10.08 -3.22
N ILE A 60 20.30 9.41 -2.30
CA ILE A 60 20.28 9.69 -0.87
C ILE A 60 21.34 8.81 -0.19
N ASN A 61 22.54 9.34 0.01
CA ASN A 61 23.66 8.63 0.67
C ASN A 61 23.71 8.92 2.17
N GLY A 62 24.25 7.98 2.96
CA GLY A 62 24.51 8.11 4.39
C GLY A 62 23.29 7.98 5.31
N ILE A 63 22.12 8.39 4.84
CA ILE A 63 20.88 8.36 5.61
C ILE A 63 20.33 6.92 5.69
N ARG A 64 20.14 6.44 6.92
CA ARG A 64 19.56 5.13 7.24
C ARG A 64 18.12 5.23 7.74
N THR A 65 17.76 6.36 8.34
CA THR A 65 16.41 6.58 8.87
C THR A 65 15.93 7.98 8.55
N ILE A 66 14.71 8.08 8.02
CA ILE A 66 13.94 9.33 7.95
C ILE A 66 12.79 9.18 8.94
N ARG A 67 12.73 10.03 9.96
CA ARG A 67 11.64 10.00 10.97
C ARG A 67 10.34 10.61 10.45
N GLY A 68 10.45 11.55 9.53
CA GLY A 68 9.30 12.10 8.81
C GLY A 68 8.99 11.33 7.53
N ASP A 69 8.49 12.06 6.56
CA ASP A 69 8.14 11.58 5.22
C ASP A 69 9.33 11.69 4.26
N LEU A 70 9.40 10.78 3.29
CA LEU A 70 10.17 10.98 2.05
C LEU A 70 9.18 11.37 0.94
N ILE A 71 9.30 12.59 0.44
CA ILE A 71 8.32 13.20 -0.46
C ILE A 71 8.97 13.50 -1.80
N ALA A 72 8.50 12.84 -2.85
CA ALA A 72 8.77 13.15 -4.25
C ALA A 72 7.42 13.38 -4.96
N ALA A 73 7.05 14.64 -5.15
CA ALA A 73 5.75 15.02 -5.68
C ALA A 73 5.91 15.98 -6.86
N ASN A 74 5.34 15.62 -8.00
CA ASN A 74 5.44 16.37 -9.26
C ASN A 74 6.88 16.59 -9.74
N CYS A 75 7.81 15.68 -9.41
CA CYS A 75 9.15 15.65 -9.98
C CYS A 75 9.09 14.95 -11.35
N VAL A 76 8.50 15.62 -12.35
CA VAL A 76 8.17 15.05 -13.67
C VAL A 76 9.39 14.67 -14.51
N ASP A 77 10.57 15.19 -14.15
CA ASP A 77 11.85 14.90 -14.80
C ASP A 77 12.65 13.82 -14.06
N LEU A 78 12.20 13.36 -12.88
CA LEU A 78 12.92 12.41 -12.04
C LEU A 78 12.87 11.01 -12.66
N GLN A 79 14.00 10.54 -13.17
CA GLN A 79 14.15 9.24 -13.81
C GLN A 79 14.63 8.17 -12.83
N GLN A 80 15.49 8.55 -11.88
CA GLN A 80 16.09 7.64 -10.91
C GLN A 80 16.03 8.20 -9.48
N LEU A 81 15.54 7.39 -8.55
CA LEU A 81 15.60 7.65 -7.12
C LEU A 81 16.28 6.47 -6.41
N THR A 82 17.37 6.74 -5.70
CA THR A 82 18.20 5.72 -5.08
C THR A 82 18.54 6.09 -3.63
N ALA A 83 18.40 5.15 -2.70
CA ALA A 83 18.77 5.31 -1.30
C ALA A 83 19.33 3.97 -0.78
N PRO A 84 20.64 3.70 -1.01
CA PRO A 84 21.20 2.36 -0.81
C PRO A 84 21.24 1.93 0.66
N GLU A 85 21.34 2.89 1.58
CA GLU A 85 21.49 2.64 3.02
C GLU A 85 20.20 2.89 3.82
N LEU A 86 19.18 3.49 3.19
CA LEU A 86 17.93 3.83 3.85
C LEU A 86 17.17 2.56 4.22
N SER A 87 17.04 2.30 5.51
CA SER A 87 16.40 1.09 6.04
C SER A 87 15.02 1.35 6.64
N SER A 88 14.73 2.60 7.02
CA SER A 88 13.45 2.98 7.62
C SER A 88 12.98 4.38 7.21
N ILE A 89 11.69 4.49 6.88
CA ILE A 89 10.95 5.75 6.78
C ILE A 89 9.81 5.66 7.80
N GLU A 90 9.88 6.36 8.92
CA GLU A 90 8.86 6.22 9.98
C GLU A 90 7.51 6.85 9.57
N GLY A 91 7.54 7.88 8.71
CA GLY A 91 6.38 8.48 8.09
C GLY A 91 5.99 7.84 6.75
N LYS A 92 5.60 8.67 5.79
CA LYS A 92 5.13 8.29 4.47
C LYS A 92 6.26 8.29 3.44
N PHE A 93 6.35 7.22 2.67
CA PHE A 93 7.05 7.23 1.39
C PHE A 93 6.07 7.68 0.30
N ASN A 94 6.04 8.98 0.05
CA ASN A 94 5.12 9.64 -0.86
C ASN A 94 5.77 9.86 -2.23
N MET A 95 5.30 9.12 -3.24
CA MET A 95 5.69 9.31 -4.64
C MET A 95 4.43 9.60 -5.47
N THR A 96 4.31 10.83 -5.96
CA THR A 96 3.14 11.27 -6.72
C THR A 96 3.56 11.98 -8.01
N SER A 97 2.90 11.64 -9.11
CA SER A 97 3.12 12.29 -10.41
C SER A 97 4.58 12.25 -10.89
N LEU A 98 5.25 11.10 -10.77
CA LEU A 98 6.61 10.89 -11.27
C LEU A 98 6.55 10.17 -12.62
N THR A 99 6.25 10.94 -13.67
CA THR A 99 5.86 10.42 -14.99
C THR A 99 6.95 9.65 -15.73
N VAL A 100 8.23 9.87 -15.39
CA VAL A 100 9.38 9.26 -16.06
C VAL A 100 10.27 8.42 -15.13
N LEU A 101 9.88 8.26 -13.86
CA LEU A 101 10.64 7.47 -12.89
C LEU A 101 10.62 6.00 -13.31
N ASN A 102 11.78 5.51 -13.78
CA ASN A 102 11.95 4.14 -14.28
C ASN A 102 12.91 3.31 -13.42
N GLN A 103 13.69 3.95 -12.55
CA GLN A 103 14.62 3.27 -11.66
C GLN A 103 14.42 3.70 -10.20
N LEU A 104 13.89 2.77 -9.41
CA LEU A 104 13.77 2.89 -7.96
C LEU A 104 14.73 1.89 -7.30
N ASN A 105 15.63 2.36 -6.43
CA ASN A 105 16.56 1.46 -5.71
C ASN A 105 16.69 1.83 -4.23
N PHE A 106 16.04 1.04 -3.38
CA PHE A 106 15.96 1.15 -1.93
C PHE A 106 16.30 -0.22 -1.32
N ASN A 107 17.45 -0.76 -1.72
CA ASN A 107 17.84 -2.14 -1.42
C ASN A 107 17.95 -2.48 0.07
N SER A 108 18.05 -1.49 0.96
CA SER A 108 18.09 -1.69 2.41
C SER A 108 16.76 -1.46 3.13
N LEU A 109 15.73 -0.97 2.43
CA LEU A 109 14.47 -0.52 3.04
C LEU A 109 13.66 -1.72 3.55
N ARG A 110 13.31 -1.68 4.85
CA ARG A 110 12.56 -2.74 5.53
C ARG A 110 11.26 -2.25 6.17
N SER A 111 11.24 -1.01 6.64
CA SER A 111 10.10 -0.43 7.35
C SER A 111 9.72 0.91 6.75
N VAL A 112 8.42 1.08 6.51
CA VAL A 112 7.82 2.34 6.06
C VAL A 112 6.56 2.56 6.88
N GLY A 113 6.24 3.77 7.34
CA GLY A 113 4.96 4.04 7.99
C GLY A 113 3.80 3.84 7.00
N GLU A 114 3.84 4.55 5.88
CA GLU A 114 2.89 4.43 4.77
C GLU A 114 3.60 4.43 3.41
N ILE A 115 3.25 3.49 2.54
CA ILE A 115 3.60 3.56 1.11
C ILE A 115 2.43 4.24 0.39
N TYR A 116 2.69 5.40 -0.24
CA TYR A 116 1.71 6.11 -1.05
C TYR A 116 2.29 6.44 -2.41
N TRP A 117 2.00 5.59 -3.39
CA TRP A 117 2.51 5.68 -4.76
C TRP A 117 1.36 5.86 -5.73
N GLN A 118 1.36 6.98 -6.44
CA GLN A 118 0.28 7.33 -7.36
C GLN A 118 0.84 7.97 -8.62
N THR A 119 0.39 7.48 -9.78
CA THR A 119 0.76 8.01 -11.09
C THR A 119 2.28 7.92 -11.31
N LEU A 120 2.75 6.67 -11.43
CA LEU A 120 4.15 6.31 -11.72
C LEU A 120 4.20 5.45 -13.01
N PRO A 121 3.78 6.00 -14.17
CA PRO A 121 3.53 5.23 -15.39
C PRO A 121 4.80 4.66 -16.05
N ALA A 122 5.99 5.06 -15.60
CA ALA A 122 7.26 4.50 -16.07
C ALA A 122 7.89 3.47 -15.11
N LEU A 123 7.30 3.29 -13.91
CA LEU A 123 7.85 2.40 -12.89
C LEU A 123 7.38 0.96 -13.13
N SER A 124 8.27 0.11 -13.64
CA SER A 124 7.98 -1.29 -14.01
C SER A 124 8.48 -2.33 -13.01
N THR A 125 9.45 -1.98 -12.17
CA THR A 125 10.03 -2.87 -11.17
C THR A 125 10.29 -2.17 -9.85
N LEU A 126 10.34 -2.95 -8.76
CA LEU A 126 10.69 -2.47 -7.43
C LEU A 126 12.15 -2.84 -7.12
N GLY A 127 12.98 -1.84 -6.78
CA GLY A 127 14.29 -2.09 -6.18
C GLY A 127 14.22 -2.18 -4.67
N LEU A 128 13.50 -3.17 -4.14
CA LEU A 128 13.31 -3.40 -2.70
C LEU A 128 13.93 -4.74 -2.27
N ALA A 129 15.22 -4.94 -2.53
CA ALA A 129 15.91 -6.22 -2.33
C ALA A 129 15.83 -6.76 -0.89
N ALA A 130 15.90 -5.91 0.13
CA ALA A 130 15.76 -6.30 1.55
C ALA A 130 14.34 -6.76 1.93
N GLN A 131 13.35 -6.49 1.07
CA GLN A 131 11.92 -6.60 1.30
C GLN A 131 11.39 -5.66 2.41
N VAL A 132 10.39 -4.86 2.08
CA VAL A 132 9.60 -4.11 3.05
C VAL A 132 8.67 -5.08 3.75
N THR A 133 8.87 -5.25 5.06
CA THR A 133 8.10 -6.18 5.89
C THR A 133 7.14 -5.47 6.85
N GLN A 134 7.26 -4.16 6.98
CA GLN A 134 6.41 -3.32 7.83
C GLN A 134 5.89 -2.12 7.04
N ALA A 135 4.56 -2.01 6.95
CA ALA A 135 3.84 -0.83 6.49
C ALA A 135 2.42 -0.82 7.04
N ALA A 136 2.03 0.27 7.69
CA ALA A 136 0.68 0.40 8.24
C ALA A 136 -0.36 0.62 7.13
N ARG A 137 0.05 1.26 6.02
CA ARG A 137 -0.81 1.55 4.87
C ARG A 137 -0.01 1.40 3.58
N VAL A 138 -0.61 0.78 2.57
CA VAL A 138 -0.05 0.68 1.22
C VAL A 138 -1.12 1.10 0.23
N THR A 139 -0.80 2.12 -0.57
CA THR A 139 -1.55 2.49 -1.77
C THR A 139 -0.57 2.53 -2.94
N ILE A 140 -0.82 1.70 -3.96
CA ILE A 140 -0.05 1.70 -5.21
C ILE A 140 -1.05 1.76 -6.36
N THR A 141 -1.06 2.90 -7.06
CA THR A 141 -1.99 3.16 -8.16
C THR A 141 -1.33 3.80 -9.38
N ASP A 142 -1.88 3.49 -10.55
CA ASP A 142 -1.49 4.05 -11.84
C ASP A 142 0.00 3.84 -12.14
N THR A 143 0.46 2.60 -12.00
CA THR A 143 1.83 2.18 -12.35
C THR A 143 1.84 1.14 -13.48
N ILE A 144 3.04 0.84 -13.99
CA ILE A 144 3.26 -0.27 -14.93
C ILE A 144 4.01 -1.43 -14.28
N LEU A 145 3.97 -1.53 -12.94
CA LEU A 145 4.59 -2.63 -12.20
C LEU A 145 4.02 -3.98 -12.66
N GLU A 146 4.91 -4.95 -12.90
CA GLU A 146 4.49 -6.32 -13.24
C GLU A 146 4.29 -7.21 -12.01
N SER A 147 4.94 -6.88 -10.89
CA SER A 147 4.82 -7.59 -9.61
C SER A 147 5.07 -6.62 -8.44
N LEU A 148 4.68 -7.03 -7.23
CA LEU A 148 5.03 -6.33 -5.98
C LEU A 148 6.20 -7.00 -5.25
N ASN A 149 7.07 -7.71 -5.97
CA ASN A 149 8.24 -8.36 -5.40
C ASN A 149 9.10 -7.35 -4.64
N GLY A 150 9.36 -7.63 -3.36
CA GLY A 150 9.99 -6.68 -2.44
C GLY A 150 9.04 -6.06 -1.42
N ILE A 151 7.73 -6.32 -1.50
CA ILE A 151 6.77 -6.01 -0.43
C ILE A 151 6.28 -7.33 0.16
N ASN A 152 6.58 -7.59 1.43
CA ASN A 152 6.26 -8.83 2.10
C ASN A 152 5.79 -8.57 3.55
N LEU A 153 4.62 -7.94 3.66
CA LEU A 153 4.05 -7.49 4.92
C LEU A 153 3.44 -8.65 5.71
N VAL A 154 3.51 -8.56 7.04
CA VAL A 154 2.83 -9.51 7.96
C VAL A 154 1.50 -8.96 8.45
N THR A 155 1.44 -7.68 8.79
CA THR A 155 0.20 -7.00 9.20
C THR A 155 0.15 -5.63 8.56
N THR A 156 -1.05 -5.16 8.22
CA THR A 156 -1.26 -3.78 7.75
C THR A 156 -2.68 -3.34 8.06
N GLN A 157 -2.92 -2.04 8.12
CA GLN A 157 -4.28 -1.51 8.30
C GLN A 157 -4.98 -1.53 6.95
N ARG A 158 -4.36 -0.91 5.94
CA ARG A 158 -4.92 -0.75 4.61
C ARG A 158 -3.95 -1.24 3.53
N PHE A 159 -4.42 -2.11 2.66
CA PHE A 159 -3.69 -2.60 1.50
C PHE A 159 -4.52 -2.39 0.25
N ASN A 160 -4.23 -1.32 -0.50
CA ASN A 160 -4.98 -0.92 -1.68
C ASN A 160 -4.06 -0.91 -2.92
N ILE A 161 -4.28 -1.86 -3.82
CA ILE A 161 -3.53 -2.00 -5.06
C ILE A 161 -4.53 -1.88 -6.21
N ASN A 162 -4.49 -0.77 -6.93
CA ASN A 162 -5.46 -0.51 -7.98
C ASN A 162 -4.88 0.16 -9.23
N ASN A 163 -5.53 0.02 -10.38
CA ASN A 163 -5.13 0.68 -11.63
C ASN A 163 -3.70 0.38 -12.11
N ASN A 164 -3.13 -0.78 -11.74
CA ASN A 164 -1.82 -1.23 -12.22
C ASN A 164 -2.01 -2.21 -13.39
N ARG A 165 -2.21 -1.65 -14.59
CA ARG A 165 -2.64 -2.39 -15.80
C ARG A 165 -1.75 -3.56 -16.26
N TYR A 166 -0.51 -3.64 -15.78
CA TYR A 166 0.45 -4.71 -16.10
C TYR A 166 0.77 -5.63 -14.92
N LEU A 167 0.16 -5.40 -13.76
CA LEU A 167 0.43 -6.14 -12.53
C LEU A 167 -0.18 -7.54 -12.59
N LYS A 168 0.65 -8.55 -12.83
CA LYS A 168 0.22 -9.94 -13.05
C LYS A 168 -0.13 -10.66 -11.76
N GLU A 169 0.55 -10.31 -10.67
CA GLU A 169 0.35 -10.94 -9.37
C GLU A 169 0.44 -9.96 -8.21
N VAL A 170 -0.42 -10.20 -7.22
CA VAL A 170 -0.33 -9.63 -5.88
C VAL A 170 -0.21 -10.79 -4.91
N LYS A 171 1.01 -11.07 -4.45
CA LYS A 171 1.30 -12.15 -3.52
C LYS A 171 2.04 -11.63 -2.31
N VAL A 172 1.39 -11.66 -1.14
CA VAL A 172 1.93 -11.14 0.11
C VAL A 172 1.60 -12.09 1.26
N GLN A 173 2.47 -12.14 2.28
CA GLN A 173 2.32 -13.03 3.44
C GLN A 173 1.47 -12.42 4.57
N LEU A 174 0.58 -11.48 4.22
CA LEU A 174 -0.28 -10.77 5.16
C LEU A 174 -1.13 -11.76 5.96
N ALA A 175 -1.10 -11.60 7.28
CA ALA A 175 -1.89 -12.38 8.23
C ALA A 175 -3.15 -11.63 8.69
N ASN A 176 -3.10 -10.30 8.79
CA ASN A 176 -4.19 -9.48 9.32
C ASN A 176 -4.31 -8.11 8.60
N ILE A 177 -5.55 -7.71 8.29
CA ILE A 177 -5.93 -6.42 7.70
C ILE A 177 -6.97 -5.69 8.56
N THR A 178 -6.58 -4.64 9.27
CA THR A 178 -7.47 -3.98 10.28
C THR A 178 -8.44 -2.95 9.75
N ASP A 179 -8.30 -2.49 8.51
CA ASP A 179 -9.19 -1.52 7.89
C ASP A 179 -9.75 -2.06 6.56
N SER A 180 -8.92 -2.17 5.52
CA SER A 180 -9.38 -2.64 4.21
C SER A 180 -8.29 -3.27 3.34
N LEU A 181 -8.67 -4.34 2.66
CA LEU A 181 -7.94 -4.97 1.56
C LEU A 181 -8.70 -4.71 0.26
N ALA A 182 -8.06 -4.08 -0.72
CA ALA A 182 -8.66 -3.78 -2.01
C ALA A 182 -7.68 -4.11 -3.15
N ILE A 183 -8.05 -5.04 -4.01
CA ILE A 183 -7.34 -5.38 -5.25
C ILE A 183 -8.30 -5.14 -6.41
N GLU A 184 -8.10 -4.04 -7.15
CA GLU A 184 -9.12 -3.55 -8.09
C GLU A 184 -8.50 -3.02 -9.38
N PHE A 185 -9.08 -3.30 -10.53
CA PHE A 185 -8.69 -2.67 -11.81
C PHE A 185 -7.20 -2.80 -12.18
N ASN A 186 -6.53 -3.89 -11.78
CA ASN A 186 -5.13 -4.16 -12.16
C ASN A 186 -5.07 -4.84 -13.55
N SER A 187 -4.06 -5.66 -13.84
CA SER A 187 -4.03 -6.35 -15.13
C SER A 187 -5.26 -7.24 -15.31
N PRO A 188 -5.75 -7.43 -16.55
CA PRO A 188 -6.70 -8.50 -16.83
C PRO A 188 -6.17 -9.80 -16.26
N SER A 189 -6.97 -10.46 -15.43
CA SER A 189 -6.62 -11.71 -14.77
C SER A 189 -5.50 -11.64 -13.72
N VAL A 190 -5.30 -10.50 -13.03
CA VAL A 190 -4.36 -10.44 -11.89
C VAL A 190 -4.60 -11.58 -10.90
N ALA A 191 -3.53 -12.26 -10.48
CA ALA A 191 -3.57 -13.32 -9.49
C ALA A 191 -3.36 -12.73 -8.08
N ALA A 192 -4.40 -12.74 -7.26
CA ALA A 192 -4.38 -12.25 -5.89
C ALA A 192 -4.22 -13.42 -4.91
N SER A 193 -3.11 -13.49 -4.17
CA SER A 193 -2.81 -14.60 -3.26
C SER A 193 -2.40 -14.11 -1.87
N PHE A 194 -3.23 -14.47 -0.89
CA PHE A 194 -3.06 -14.13 0.53
C PHE A 194 -3.08 -15.43 1.37
N PRO A 195 -2.07 -16.30 1.24
CA PRO A 195 -2.09 -17.65 1.79
C PRO A 195 -2.19 -17.70 3.32
N ASN A 196 -1.70 -16.66 4.00
CA ASN A 196 -1.64 -16.58 5.46
C ASN A 196 -2.69 -15.66 6.07
N LEU A 197 -3.53 -15.00 5.26
CA LEU A 197 -4.51 -14.04 5.76
C LEU A 197 -5.54 -14.82 6.56
N THR A 198 -5.61 -14.58 7.88
CA THR A 198 -6.55 -15.26 8.78
C THR A 198 -7.72 -14.37 9.15
N TRP A 199 -7.53 -13.06 9.14
CA TRP A 199 -8.54 -12.10 9.54
C TRP A 199 -8.44 -10.82 8.69
N ALA A 200 -9.59 -10.30 8.26
CA ALA A 200 -9.69 -9.00 7.60
C ALA A 200 -10.88 -8.21 8.14
N ASN A 201 -10.79 -6.88 8.13
CA ASN A 201 -11.94 -6.03 8.40
C ASN A 201 -12.85 -5.97 7.16
N ASN A 202 -12.39 -5.38 6.06
CA ASN A 202 -13.06 -5.47 4.75
C ASN A 202 -12.11 -6.05 3.70
N ALA A 203 -12.64 -6.81 2.76
CA ALA A 203 -11.86 -7.30 1.61
C ALA A 203 -12.69 -7.19 0.33
N THR A 204 -12.11 -6.54 -0.69
CA THR A 204 -12.71 -6.35 -2.01
C THR A 204 -11.74 -6.83 -3.09
N PHE A 205 -12.23 -7.71 -3.95
CA PHE A 205 -11.51 -8.21 -5.12
C PHE A 205 -12.32 -7.89 -6.36
N ARG A 206 -11.77 -7.03 -7.22
CA ARG A 206 -12.42 -6.61 -8.46
C ARG A 206 -11.51 -6.83 -9.65
N SER A 207 -12.06 -7.43 -10.71
CA SER A 207 -11.34 -7.71 -11.96
C SER A 207 -10.11 -8.61 -11.77
N CYS A 208 -10.15 -9.53 -10.80
CA CYS A 208 -9.12 -10.53 -10.57
C CYS A 208 -9.35 -11.78 -11.42
N GLY A 209 -8.26 -12.41 -11.85
CA GLY A 209 -8.30 -13.71 -12.56
C GLY A 209 -8.20 -14.91 -11.63
N SER A 210 -7.70 -14.71 -10.43
CA SER A 210 -7.79 -15.69 -9.34
C SER A 210 -7.65 -15.00 -8.00
N VAL A 211 -8.30 -15.55 -6.98
CA VAL A 211 -8.19 -15.10 -5.58
C VAL A 211 -7.95 -16.31 -4.69
N GLN A 212 -6.88 -16.29 -3.90
CA GLN A 212 -6.52 -17.38 -2.98
C GLN A 212 -6.54 -16.88 -1.54
N LEU A 213 -7.49 -17.41 -0.76
CA LEU A 213 -7.72 -17.08 0.66
C LEU A 213 -7.84 -18.35 1.52
N PRO A 214 -6.88 -19.29 1.44
CA PRO A 214 -7.01 -20.62 2.07
C PRO A 214 -7.04 -20.57 3.60
N SER A 215 -6.53 -19.49 4.21
CA SER A 215 -6.46 -19.33 5.65
C SER A 215 -7.47 -18.35 6.24
N LEU A 216 -8.23 -17.65 5.39
CA LEU A 216 -9.13 -16.59 5.85
C LEU A 216 -10.23 -17.22 6.68
N ALA A 217 -10.31 -16.82 7.95
CA ALA A 217 -11.21 -17.41 8.93
C ALA A 217 -12.35 -16.45 9.32
N ILE A 218 -12.08 -15.15 9.40
CA ILE A 218 -13.06 -14.15 9.84
C ILE A 218 -12.94 -12.90 8.97
N VAL A 219 -14.08 -12.34 8.58
CA VAL A 219 -14.19 -10.99 8.02
C VAL A 219 -15.14 -10.18 8.90
N ASN A 220 -14.68 -9.09 9.53
CA ASN A 220 -15.52 -8.32 10.47
C ASN A 220 -16.55 -7.40 9.79
N GLY A 221 -16.22 -6.93 8.60
CA GLY A 221 -17.08 -6.15 7.72
C GLY A 221 -17.55 -7.00 6.55
N SER A 222 -17.34 -6.52 5.33
CA SER A 222 -17.82 -7.18 4.11
C SER A 222 -16.71 -7.83 3.29
N LEU A 223 -17.08 -8.90 2.59
CA LEU A 223 -16.24 -9.64 1.65
C LEU A 223 -16.90 -9.57 0.26
N GLY A 224 -16.27 -8.86 -0.67
CA GLY A 224 -16.84 -8.60 -1.99
C GLY A 224 -15.97 -9.09 -3.15
N PHE A 225 -16.62 -9.69 -4.14
CA PHE A 225 -16.04 -10.19 -5.37
C PHE A 225 -16.82 -9.63 -6.57
N PHE A 226 -16.18 -8.74 -7.33
CA PHE A 226 -16.82 -7.98 -8.41
C PHE A 226 -16.11 -8.18 -9.74
N GLU A 227 -16.85 -8.46 -10.81
CA GLU A 227 -16.30 -8.44 -12.18
C GLU A 227 -15.06 -9.34 -12.36
N ASN A 228 -14.98 -10.46 -11.61
CA ASN A 228 -13.84 -11.37 -11.67
C ASN A 228 -14.01 -12.41 -12.78
N THR A 229 -12.88 -12.97 -13.22
CA THR A 229 -12.82 -13.93 -14.33
C THR A 229 -12.42 -15.35 -13.90
N PHE A 230 -12.38 -15.63 -12.59
CA PHE A 230 -12.14 -16.98 -12.08
C PHE A 230 -13.42 -17.84 -12.13
N GLU A 231 -13.25 -19.14 -12.41
CA GLU A 231 -14.37 -20.10 -12.42
C GLU A 231 -14.76 -20.60 -11.03
N THR A 232 -13.81 -20.62 -10.10
CA THR A 232 -14.03 -21.15 -8.75
C THR A 232 -13.41 -20.27 -7.68
N LEU A 233 -14.08 -20.18 -6.54
CA LEU A 233 -13.55 -19.58 -5.32
C LEU A 233 -13.68 -20.57 -4.16
N SER A 234 -12.60 -20.74 -3.40
CA SER A 234 -12.63 -21.50 -2.15
C SER A 234 -12.01 -20.72 -0.99
N THR A 235 -12.77 -20.55 0.08
CA THR A 235 -12.30 -19.95 1.35
C THR A 235 -12.58 -20.93 2.50
N PRO A 236 -11.84 -22.04 2.58
CA PRO A 236 -12.24 -23.24 3.33
C PRO A 236 -12.30 -23.06 4.85
N LYS A 237 -11.63 -22.04 5.40
CA LYS A 237 -11.62 -21.76 6.84
C LYS A 237 -12.56 -20.66 7.27
N LEU A 238 -13.19 -19.96 6.33
CA LEU A 238 -14.02 -18.81 6.64
C LEU A 238 -15.24 -19.28 7.43
N SER A 239 -15.39 -18.79 8.66
CA SER A 239 -16.44 -19.21 9.59
C SER A 239 -17.49 -18.14 9.84
N GLU A 240 -17.13 -16.88 9.70
CA GLU A 240 -17.97 -15.73 10.06
C GLU A 240 -17.67 -14.53 9.16
N VAL A 241 -18.72 -13.88 8.66
CA VAL A 241 -18.64 -12.58 7.98
C VAL A 241 -19.58 -11.60 8.64
N GLY A 242 -19.04 -10.44 8.96
CA GLY A 242 -19.73 -9.38 9.68
C GLY A 242 -19.69 -9.54 11.20
N THR A 243 -20.35 -8.61 11.88
CA THR A 243 -20.61 -8.70 13.33
C THR A 243 -22.02 -8.20 13.66
N GLY A 244 -22.52 -8.54 14.84
CA GLY A 244 -23.85 -8.11 15.31
C GLY A 244 -24.05 -6.59 15.41
N THR A 245 -22.97 -5.80 15.36
CA THR A 245 -23.02 -4.33 15.41
C THR A 245 -22.68 -3.65 14.09
N GLN A 246 -22.00 -4.32 13.17
CA GLN A 246 -21.52 -3.72 11.91
C GLN A 246 -22.23 -4.29 10.66
N GLY A 247 -23.04 -5.35 10.80
CA GLY A 247 -23.48 -6.12 9.63
C GLY A 247 -22.29 -6.78 8.97
N GLY A 248 -22.37 -7.05 7.66
CA GLY A 248 -21.26 -7.58 6.86
C GLY A 248 -21.76 -8.51 5.78
N ASP A 249 -21.64 -8.05 4.54
CA ASP A 249 -22.17 -8.77 3.38
C ASP A 249 -21.11 -9.68 2.78
N ILE A 250 -21.55 -10.80 2.20
CA ILE A 250 -20.78 -11.53 1.20
C ILE A 250 -21.44 -11.24 -0.14
N THR A 251 -20.74 -10.53 -1.02
CA THR A 251 -21.27 -10.14 -2.33
C THR A 251 -20.45 -10.76 -3.45
N PHE A 252 -21.13 -11.48 -4.32
CA PHE A 252 -20.69 -11.83 -5.66
C PHE A 252 -21.51 -10.98 -6.63
N ALA A 253 -20.84 -10.22 -7.49
CA ALA A 253 -21.52 -9.47 -8.53
C ALA A 253 -20.75 -9.42 -9.85
N ASN A 254 -21.44 -9.70 -10.95
CA ASN A 254 -20.93 -9.67 -12.32
C ASN A 254 -19.69 -10.58 -12.54
N ASN A 255 -19.58 -11.72 -11.84
CA ASN A 255 -18.51 -12.69 -12.06
C ASN A 255 -19.01 -13.72 -13.09
N ASP A 256 -19.14 -13.33 -14.35
CA ASP A 256 -19.76 -14.17 -15.39
C ASP A 256 -19.09 -15.54 -15.56
N ALA A 257 -17.80 -15.68 -15.26
CA ALA A 257 -17.09 -16.96 -15.34
C ALA A 257 -17.31 -17.87 -14.12
N LEU A 258 -17.84 -17.35 -13.01
CA LEU A 258 -17.97 -18.07 -11.75
C LEU A 258 -18.99 -19.19 -11.86
N VAL A 259 -18.55 -20.41 -11.55
CA VAL A 259 -19.38 -21.63 -11.55
C VAL A 259 -19.60 -22.14 -10.13
N ASN A 260 -18.57 -22.06 -9.27
CA ASN A 260 -18.62 -22.66 -7.95
C ASN A 260 -17.94 -21.79 -6.87
N VAL A 261 -18.63 -21.62 -5.75
CA VAL A 261 -18.10 -20.99 -4.53
C VAL A 261 -18.17 -22.00 -3.40
N SER A 262 -17.07 -22.18 -2.66
CA SER A 262 -17.00 -23.12 -1.54
C SER A 262 -16.48 -22.45 -0.26
N MET A 263 -17.33 -22.40 0.76
CA MET A 263 -17.05 -21.88 2.11
C MET A 263 -17.58 -22.88 3.15
N PRO A 264 -17.02 -24.11 3.24
CA PRO A 264 -17.57 -25.22 4.01
C PRO A 264 -17.67 -24.98 5.52
N GLU A 265 -16.83 -24.11 6.08
CA GLU A 265 -16.84 -23.78 7.51
C GLU A 265 -17.69 -22.55 7.86
N LEU A 266 -18.28 -21.87 6.87
CA LEU A 266 -19.06 -20.65 7.09
C LEU A 266 -20.33 -20.99 7.86
N LYS A 267 -20.53 -20.35 9.02
CA LYS A 267 -21.68 -20.59 9.91
C LYS A 267 -22.67 -19.44 9.91
N THR A 268 -22.15 -18.22 9.88
CA THR A 268 -22.91 -16.99 10.11
C THR A 268 -22.49 -15.88 9.14
N ILE A 269 -23.49 -15.22 8.55
CA ILE A 269 -23.34 -13.94 7.85
C ILE A 269 -24.23 -12.91 8.59
N TYR A 270 -23.64 -11.82 9.09
CA TYR A 270 -24.39 -10.79 9.81
C TYR A 270 -25.09 -9.77 8.89
N GLY A 271 -24.69 -9.71 7.63
CA GLY A 271 -25.38 -8.97 6.57
C GLY A 271 -26.07 -9.92 5.60
N THR A 272 -25.91 -9.62 4.32
CA THR A 272 -26.59 -10.24 3.18
C THR A 272 -25.64 -11.22 2.48
N LEU A 273 -26.17 -12.36 2.04
CA LEU A 273 -25.51 -13.17 1.03
C LEU A 273 -26.08 -12.78 -0.34
N GLN A 274 -25.22 -12.26 -1.22
CA GLN A 274 -25.63 -11.72 -2.52
C GLN A 274 -24.92 -12.44 -3.67
N PHE A 275 -25.71 -12.84 -4.67
CA PHE A 275 -25.26 -13.22 -6.00
C PHE A 275 -26.03 -12.39 -7.02
N VAL A 276 -25.32 -11.54 -7.77
CA VAL A 276 -25.91 -10.56 -8.67
C VAL A 276 -25.26 -10.66 -10.03
N ASN A 277 -26.02 -11.09 -11.04
CA ASN A 277 -25.50 -11.29 -12.40
C ASN A 277 -24.31 -12.27 -12.47
N ASP A 278 -24.33 -13.34 -11.67
CA ASP A 278 -23.35 -14.43 -11.74
C ASP A 278 -23.97 -15.63 -12.49
N SER A 279 -24.21 -15.45 -13.80
CA SER A 279 -25.11 -16.29 -14.61
C SER A 279 -24.73 -17.78 -14.71
N ASN A 280 -23.46 -18.12 -14.48
CA ASN A 280 -22.94 -19.49 -14.51
C ASN A 280 -22.98 -20.22 -13.16
N VAL A 281 -23.34 -19.54 -12.07
CA VAL A 281 -23.62 -20.18 -10.79
C VAL A 281 -25.00 -20.83 -10.87
N LYS A 282 -25.05 -22.14 -11.13
CA LYS A 282 -26.32 -22.87 -11.28
C LYS A 282 -26.89 -23.38 -9.97
N GLU A 283 -26.03 -23.67 -9.01
CA GLU A 283 -26.40 -24.22 -7.70
C GLU A 283 -25.56 -23.56 -6.59
N ILE A 284 -26.15 -23.39 -5.41
CA ILE A 284 -25.48 -22.79 -4.24
C ILE A 284 -25.35 -23.86 -3.16
N THR A 285 -24.40 -24.78 -3.35
CA THR A 285 -24.17 -25.94 -2.46
C THR A 285 -22.92 -25.82 -1.58
N GLY A 286 -22.09 -24.81 -1.82
CA GLY A 286 -20.79 -24.65 -1.15
C GLY A 286 -20.81 -24.12 0.28
N PHE A 287 -21.99 -24.02 0.91
CA PHE A 287 -22.18 -23.46 2.26
C PHE A 287 -22.83 -24.45 3.26
N PRO A 288 -22.35 -25.71 3.38
CA PRO A 288 -23.03 -26.77 4.13
C PRO A 288 -23.22 -26.51 5.64
N LYS A 289 -22.40 -25.64 6.24
CA LYS A 289 -22.51 -25.26 7.67
C LYS A 289 -23.22 -23.92 7.90
N LEU A 290 -23.61 -23.22 6.83
CA LEU A 290 -24.25 -21.92 6.95
C LEU A 290 -25.64 -22.12 7.52
N SER A 291 -25.86 -21.57 8.71
CA SER A 291 -27.11 -21.76 9.47
C SER A 291 -27.83 -20.45 9.76
N VAL A 292 -27.11 -19.31 9.69
CA VAL A 292 -27.67 -17.99 9.97
C VAL A 292 -27.20 -16.98 8.93
N VAL A 293 -28.16 -16.29 8.31
CA VAL A 293 -27.97 -15.05 7.56
C VAL A 293 -28.90 -14.02 8.20
N HIS A 294 -28.34 -12.97 8.81
CA HIS A 294 -29.12 -11.96 9.54
C HIS A 294 -29.79 -10.94 8.60
N GLY A 295 -29.17 -10.66 7.46
CA GLY A 295 -29.74 -9.85 6.39
C GLY A 295 -30.59 -10.69 5.43
N SER A 296 -30.53 -10.37 4.14
CA SER A 296 -31.23 -11.12 3.11
C SER A 296 -30.35 -12.18 2.47
N ILE A 297 -31.00 -13.14 1.81
CA ILE A 297 -30.35 -13.96 0.79
C ILE A 297 -30.90 -13.41 -0.53
N ASP A 298 -30.07 -12.65 -1.24
CA ASP A 298 -30.43 -12.01 -2.51
C ASP A 298 -29.69 -12.69 -3.64
N ILE A 299 -30.41 -13.52 -4.37
CA ILE A 299 -29.86 -14.37 -5.41
C ILE A 299 -30.63 -14.05 -6.69
N SER A 300 -29.94 -13.46 -7.66
CA SER A 300 -30.51 -13.07 -8.95
C SER A 300 -29.73 -13.69 -10.10
N GLY A 301 -30.42 -14.48 -10.94
CA GLY A 301 -29.80 -15.25 -12.02
C GLY A 301 -30.62 -16.48 -12.44
N ASP A 302 -30.09 -17.22 -13.42
CA ASP A 302 -30.71 -18.42 -14.00
C ASP A 302 -30.27 -19.70 -13.25
N PHE A 303 -30.75 -19.87 -12.02
CA PHE A 303 -30.45 -21.02 -11.16
C PHE A 303 -31.22 -22.27 -11.60
N GLU A 304 -30.55 -23.41 -11.55
CA GLU A 304 -31.16 -24.72 -11.75
C GLU A 304 -31.48 -25.35 -10.38
N LYS A 305 -32.46 -26.26 -10.36
CA LYS A 305 -33.10 -26.77 -9.13
C LYS A 305 -32.16 -27.44 -8.14
#